data_AF-A0A7S0W3X8-F1
#
_entry.id   AF-A0A7S0W3X8-F1
#
_cell.length_a   1.000
_cell.length_b   1.000
_cell.length_c   1.000
_cell.angle_alpha   90.00
_cell.angle_beta   90.00
_cell.angle_gamma   90.00
#
_symmetry.space_group_name_H-M   'P 1'
#
loop_
_entity.id
_entity.type
_entity.pdbx_description
1 polymer ?
#
loop_
_entity_poly.entity_id
_entity_poly.type
_entity_poly.pdbx_seq_one_letter_code
_entity_poly.pdbx_strand_id
1 'polypeptide(L)'
;GGMPSLSGEANEGTLRGLFPGSRFEGTQKSGRSSYDVEVELQDVDLDNSFLCGYLKIIGLTEEYPVLTTYFEAEIVGSHHNFVTDKWDANEKVDKDHWSKFTSFAKYKDDMRLTRQKIDPLTADNVYMRWKEHFLVPDHQIVSIAGASFAGFYYIMYERSTTNIVGFYYHESSERFQSLRLSHVPQKSFPSFEFR
;
A
#
# COMPACT_ATOMS: atom_id res chain seq x y z
N GLY A 1 52.23 2.95 -2.23
CA GLY A 1 51.24 2.08 -1.58
C GLY A 1 49.90 2.74 -1.70
N GLY A 2 49.05 2.23 -2.60
CA GLY A 2 47.70 2.74 -2.80
C GLY A 2 46.77 2.20 -1.72
N MET A 3 46.00 3.08 -1.10
CA MET A 3 44.90 2.69 -0.21
C MET A 3 43.81 1.96 -1.01
N PRO A 4 43.21 0.89 -0.50
CA PRO A 4 42.08 0.28 -1.17
C PRO A 4 40.85 1.18 -1.02
N SER A 5 40.27 1.57 -2.15
CA SER A 5 38.93 2.15 -2.22
C SER A 5 37.92 1.08 -1.79
N LEU A 6 37.30 1.26 -0.63
CA LEU A 6 36.10 0.53 -0.26
C LEU A 6 34.95 1.09 -1.12
N SER A 7 34.77 0.52 -2.31
CA SER A 7 33.49 0.59 -3.01
C SER A 7 32.48 -0.13 -2.13
N GLY A 8 31.60 0.64 -1.49
CA GLY A 8 30.41 0.09 -0.86
C GLY A 8 29.59 -0.59 -1.95
N GLU A 9 29.66 -1.91 -2.03
CA GLU A 9 28.67 -2.71 -2.74
C GLU A 9 27.31 -2.38 -2.12
N ALA A 10 26.51 -1.62 -2.85
CA ALA A 10 25.13 -1.39 -2.48
C ALA A 10 24.43 -2.75 -2.51
N ASN A 11 24.05 -3.20 -1.32
CA ASN A 11 23.35 -4.45 -1.04
C ASN A 11 22.28 -4.73 -2.11
N GLU A 12 22.53 -5.70 -2.98
CA GLU A 12 21.77 -5.97 -4.20
C GLU A 12 20.42 -6.67 -3.95
N GLY A 13 19.87 -6.55 -2.72
CA GLY A 13 18.62 -7.19 -2.29
C GLY A 13 17.62 -6.26 -1.60
N THR A 14 17.94 -4.97 -1.39
CA THR A 14 17.02 -4.06 -0.69
C THR A 14 15.79 -3.77 -1.55
N LEU A 15 14.61 -4.14 -1.06
CA LEU A 15 13.32 -3.75 -1.62
C LEU A 15 13.30 -2.23 -1.79
N ARG A 16 13.45 -1.73 -3.03
CA ARG A 16 13.62 -0.30 -3.30
C ARG A 16 12.37 0.49 -2.88
N GLY A 17 12.31 1.00 -1.66
CA GLY A 17 11.18 1.78 -1.17
C GLY A 17 10.12 1.01 -0.36
N LEU A 18 10.24 -0.30 -0.14
CA LEU A 18 9.43 -1.00 0.87
C LEU A 18 10.30 -1.32 2.08
N PHE A 19 10.44 -0.35 2.97
CA PHE A 19 11.17 -0.46 4.23
C PHE A 19 10.57 0.49 5.28
N PRO A 20 10.78 0.24 6.59
CA PRO A 20 10.36 1.15 7.66
C PRO A 20 10.88 2.58 7.47
N GLY A 21 9.98 3.56 7.51
CA GLY A 21 10.25 4.99 7.26
C GLY A 21 10.17 5.41 5.79
N SER A 22 9.95 4.48 4.86
CA SER A 22 9.75 4.83 3.45
C SER A 22 8.53 5.70 3.25
N ARG A 23 8.66 6.74 2.41
CA ARG A 23 7.61 7.71 2.12
C ARG A 23 7.19 7.66 0.66
N PHE A 24 5.89 7.81 0.43
CA PHE A 24 5.29 7.87 -0.90
C PHE A 24 4.34 9.06 -0.97
N GLU A 25 4.30 9.75 -2.10
CA GLU A 25 3.43 10.90 -2.33
C GLU A 25 2.71 10.76 -3.66
N GLY A 26 1.49 11.29 -3.74
CA GLY A 26 0.71 11.28 -4.97
C GLY A 26 -0.74 11.67 -4.73
N THR A 27 -1.68 10.98 -5.39
CA THR A 27 -3.09 11.39 -5.39
C THR A 27 -4.07 10.24 -5.27
N GLN A 28 -5.20 10.50 -4.61
CA GLN A 28 -6.44 9.72 -4.72
C GLN A 28 -7.45 10.47 -5.59
N LYS A 29 -8.09 9.77 -6.53
CA LYS A 29 -9.08 10.35 -7.46
C LYS A 29 -10.41 9.62 -7.40
N SER A 30 -11.50 10.39 -7.26
CA SER A 30 -12.90 9.92 -7.29
C SER A 30 -13.68 10.79 -8.27
N GLY A 31 -14.18 10.23 -9.37
CA GLY A 31 -14.82 10.99 -10.44
C GLY A 31 -13.96 12.16 -10.93
N ARG A 32 -14.41 13.39 -10.64
CA ARG A 32 -13.71 14.65 -11.00
C ARG A 32 -12.82 15.21 -9.88
N SER A 33 -12.91 14.66 -8.68
CA SER A 33 -12.15 15.10 -7.52
C SER A 33 -10.78 14.41 -7.48
N SER A 34 -9.77 15.15 -7.00
CA SER A 34 -8.41 14.68 -6.79
C SER A 34 -7.90 15.24 -5.48
N TYR A 35 -7.33 14.38 -4.65
CA TYR A 35 -6.84 14.71 -3.31
C TYR A 35 -5.38 14.30 -3.20
N ASP A 36 -4.56 15.16 -2.61
CA ASP A 36 -3.16 14.82 -2.34
C ASP A 36 -3.10 13.78 -1.23
N VAL A 37 -2.22 12.81 -1.39
CA VAL A 37 -2.02 11.70 -0.45
C VAL A 37 -0.54 11.53 -0.18
N GLU A 38 -0.20 11.36 1.09
CA GLU A 38 1.11 10.93 1.56
C GLU A 38 0.97 9.63 2.34
N VAL A 39 1.91 8.71 2.15
CA VAL A 39 2.01 7.46 2.90
C VAL A 39 3.39 7.34 3.51
N GLU A 40 3.44 6.93 4.77
CA GLU A 40 4.68 6.58 5.46
C GLU A 40 4.55 5.16 6.03
N LEU A 41 5.43 4.27 5.60
CA LEU A 41 5.49 2.91 6.11
C LEU A 41 6.16 2.91 7.48
N GLN A 42 5.53 2.30 8.48
CA GLN A 42 6.08 2.22 9.83
C GLN A 42 6.82 0.90 10.05
N ASP A 43 6.27 -0.20 9.57
CA ASP A 43 6.88 -1.52 9.65
C ASP A 43 6.62 -2.30 8.36
N VAL A 44 7.57 -3.16 7.98
CA VAL A 44 7.52 -4.00 6.77
C VAL A 44 8.12 -5.36 7.06
N ASP A 45 7.28 -6.38 7.05
CA ASP A 45 7.65 -7.78 7.25
C ASP A 45 7.06 -8.63 6.11
N LEU A 46 7.81 -8.72 5.01
CA LEU A 46 7.35 -9.46 3.82
C LEU A 46 7.26 -10.96 4.07
N ASP A 47 8.10 -11.51 4.95
CA ASP A 47 8.10 -12.94 5.28
C ASP A 47 6.79 -13.34 5.96
N ASN A 48 6.30 -12.50 6.89
CA ASN A 48 4.99 -12.67 7.53
C ASN A 48 3.83 -12.03 6.74
N SER A 49 4.08 -11.60 5.50
CA SER A 49 3.10 -10.98 4.60
C SER A 49 2.36 -9.78 5.22
N PHE A 50 3.10 -8.95 5.96
CA PHE A 50 2.59 -7.82 6.72
C PHE A 50 3.34 -6.53 6.40
N LEU A 51 2.63 -5.40 6.40
CA LEU A 51 3.21 -4.08 6.62
C LEU A 51 2.16 -3.17 7.26
N CYS A 52 2.60 -2.07 7.85
CA CYS A 52 1.69 -1.05 8.35
C CYS A 52 2.24 0.35 8.11
N GLY A 53 1.37 1.35 8.24
CA GLY A 53 1.75 2.72 7.96
C GLY A 53 0.67 3.73 8.29
N TYR A 54 0.97 4.97 7.94
CA TYR A 54 0.01 6.07 7.97
C TYR A 54 -0.34 6.48 6.55
N LEU A 55 -1.63 6.68 6.29
CA LEU A 55 -2.14 7.28 5.07
C LEU A 55 -2.72 8.64 5.44
N LYS A 56 -2.16 9.70 4.86
CA LYS A 56 -2.60 11.08 5.04
C LYS A 56 -3.22 11.59 3.76
N ILE A 57 -4.45 12.08 3.82
CA ILE A 57 -5.19 12.65 2.69
C ILE A 57 -5.57 14.10 2.98
N ILE A 58 -5.41 14.96 1.96
CA ILE A 58 -5.57 16.41 2.08
C ILE A 58 -6.77 16.88 1.24
N GLY A 59 -7.63 17.69 1.85
CA GLY A 59 -8.77 18.34 1.22
C GLY A 59 -9.99 17.45 1.00
N LEU A 60 -10.07 16.30 1.69
CA LEU A 60 -11.19 15.36 1.53
C LEU A 60 -12.51 15.94 2.08
N THR A 61 -12.44 16.67 3.19
CA THR A 61 -13.60 17.32 3.81
C THR A 61 -13.26 18.77 4.19
N GLU A 62 -14.28 19.63 4.28
CA GLU A 62 -14.10 21.03 4.70
C GLU A 62 -13.77 21.14 6.20
N GLU A 63 -14.38 20.29 7.02
CA GLU A 63 -14.23 20.30 8.48
C GLU A 63 -12.85 19.79 8.91
N TYR A 64 -12.34 18.75 8.23
CA TYR A 64 -11.05 18.14 8.49
C TYR A 64 -10.21 18.18 7.21
N PRO A 65 -9.52 19.31 6.95
CA PRO A 65 -8.76 19.49 5.71
C PRO A 65 -7.58 18.54 5.57
N VAL A 66 -7.14 17.91 6.66
CA VAL A 66 -6.12 16.86 6.66
C VAL A 66 -6.64 15.72 7.53
N LEU A 67 -6.72 14.53 6.94
CA LEU A 67 -7.07 13.29 7.63
C LEU A 67 -5.88 12.35 7.57
N THR A 68 -5.55 11.70 8.68
CA THR A 68 -4.50 10.68 8.74
C THR A 68 -5.05 9.45 9.42
N THR A 69 -4.90 8.30 8.79
CA THR A 69 -5.34 7.00 9.30
C THR A 69 -4.15 6.07 9.45
N TYR A 70 -4.19 5.22 10.48
CA TYR A 70 -3.33 4.05 10.56
C TYR A 70 -3.93 2.93 9.70
N PHE A 71 -3.09 2.23 8.93
CA PHE A 71 -3.49 1.07 8.15
C PHE A 71 -2.55 -0.11 8.37
N GLU A 72 -3.11 -1.31 8.21
CA GLU A 72 -2.39 -2.56 8.10
C GLU A 72 -2.60 -3.16 6.72
N ALA A 73 -1.62 -3.92 6.25
CA ALA A 73 -1.63 -4.52 4.94
C ALA A 73 -1.46 -6.02 5.00
N GLU A 74 -2.26 -6.71 4.18
CA GLU A 74 -2.05 -8.11 3.85
C GLU A 74 -1.36 -8.22 2.51
N ILE A 75 -0.20 -8.86 2.47
CA ILE A 75 0.58 -9.05 1.25
C ILE A 75 0.17 -10.39 0.60
N VAL A 76 -0.13 -10.37 -0.69
CA VAL A 76 -0.44 -11.59 -1.44
C VAL A 76 0.85 -12.39 -1.64
N GLY A 77 0.85 -13.63 -1.18
CA GLY A 77 2.01 -14.50 -1.09
C GLY A 77 1.71 -15.72 -0.22
N SER A 78 2.70 -16.20 0.52
CA SER A 78 2.63 -17.43 1.34
C SER A 78 1.41 -17.49 2.27
N HIS A 79 1.01 -16.36 2.88
CA HIS A 79 -0.08 -16.29 3.86
C HIS A 79 -1.43 -15.92 3.25
N HIS A 80 -1.46 -15.07 2.22
CA HIS A 80 -2.71 -14.57 1.62
C HIS A 80 -2.76 -14.80 0.10
N ASN A 81 -3.94 -15.18 -0.42
CA ASN A 81 -4.17 -15.28 -1.87
C ASN A 81 -4.93 -14.04 -2.38
N PHE A 82 -5.40 -14.06 -3.63
CA PHE A 82 -6.12 -12.92 -4.20
C PHE A 82 -7.58 -12.81 -3.76
N VAL A 83 -8.16 -13.88 -3.21
CA VAL A 83 -9.54 -13.85 -2.70
C VAL A 83 -9.55 -13.35 -1.27
N THR A 84 -10.39 -12.36 -1.01
CA THR A 84 -10.44 -11.64 0.27
C THR A 84 -11.32 -12.36 1.29
N ASP A 85 -12.54 -12.79 0.90
CA ASP A 85 -13.52 -13.49 1.76
C ASP A 85 -13.81 -12.76 3.10
N LYS A 86 -13.67 -11.43 3.11
CA LYS A 86 -13.98 -10.51 4.22
C LYS A 86 -14.14 -9.07 3.69
N TRP A 87 -14.46 -8.12 4.58
CA TRP A 87 -14.59 -6.70 4.22
C TRP A 87 -15.56 -6.48 3.04
N ASP A 88 -16.64 -7.27 3.02
CA ASP A 88 -17.69 -7.28 1.99
C ASP A 88 -17.22 -7.60 0.56
N ALA A 89 -15.95 -7.99 0.39
CA ALA A 89 -15.38 -8.40 -0.89
C ALA A 89 -15.49 -9.91 -1.10
N ASN A 90 -16.37 -10.30 -2.02
CA ASN A 90 -16.42 -11.66 -2.56
C ASN A 90 -15.49 -11.82 -3.76
N GLU A 91 -15.30 -13.06 -4.22
CA GLU A 91 -14.41 -13.39 -5.33
C GLU A 91 -14.73 -12.64 -6.65
N LYS A 92 -15.99 -12.28 -6.90
CA LYS A 92 -16.36 -11.45 -8.06
C LYS A 92 -15.84 -10.01 -7.89
N VAL A 93 -16.00 -9.42 -6.71
CA VAL A 93 -15.46 -8.09 -6.38
C VAL A 93 -13.94 -8.10 -6.51
N ASP A 94 -13.27 -9.11 -5.96
CA ASP A 94 -11.82 -9.28 -6.07
C ASP A 94 -11.39 -9.36 -7.53
N LYS A 95 -12.06 -10.19 -8.34
CA LYS A 95 -11.75 -10.34 -9.77
C LYS A 95 -11.92 -9.01 -10.51
N ASP A 96 -12.98 -8.25 -10.23
CA ASP A 96 -13.24 -6.95 -10.85
C ASP A 96 -12.15 -5.91 -10.52
N HIS A 97 -11.66 -5.87 -9.26
CA HIS A 97 -10.64 -4.92 -8.82
C HIS A 97 -9.23 -5.33 -9.23
N TRP A 98 -8.83 -6.58 -8.99
CA TRP A 98 -7.52 -7.05 -9.37
C TRP A 98 -7.28 -6.99 -10.89
N SER A 99 -8.34 -7.16 -11.70
CA SER A 99 -8.27 -7.00 -13.16
C SER A 99 -7.94 -5.58 -13.62
N LYS A 100 -7.92 -4.57 -12.73
CA LYS A 100 -7.43 -3.23 -13.04
C LYS A 100 -5.91 -3.15 -13.15
N PHE A 101 -5.19 -4.12 -12.57
CA PHE A 101 -3.75 -4.24 -12.71
C PHE A 101 -3.44 -5.18 -13.88
N THR A 102 -2.78 -4.68 -14.92
CA THR A 102 -2.46 -5.49 -16.11
C THR A 102 -1.62 -6.73 -15.77
N SER A 103 -0.71 -6.61 -14.81
CA SER A 103 0.15 -7.69 -14.32
C SER A 103 -0.62 -8.83 -13.63
N PHE A 104 -1.86 -8.59 -13.19
CA PHE A 104 -2.70 -9.62 -12.56
C PHE A 104 -3.26 -10.63 -13.56
N ALA A 105 -3.28 -10.34 -14.87
CA ALA A 105 -3.93 -11.18 -15.88
C ALA A 105 -3.54 -12.67 -15.81
N LYS A 106 -2.28 -12.98 -15.46
CA LYS A 106 -1.74 -14.35 -15.32
C LYS A 106 -2.26 -15.13 -14.10
N TYR A 107 -2.90 -14.47 -13.14
CA TYR A 107 -3.42 -15.09 -11.91
C TYR A 107 -4.94 -15.20 -11.88
N LYS A 108 -5.62 -14.65 -12.90
CA LYS A 108 -7.07 -14.45 -12.95
C LYS A 108 -7.90 -15.72 -12.79
N ASP A 109 -7.40 -16.85 -13.28
CA ASP A 109 -8.10 -18.13 -13.24
C ASP A 109 -7.69 -19.01 -12.04
N ASP A 110 -6.67 -18.59 -11.29
CA ASP A 110 -6.05 -19.34 -10.19
C ASP A 110 -6.03 -18.55 -8.86
N MET A 111 -6.93 -17.58 -8.68
CA MET A 111 -6.89 -16.59 -7.58
C MET A 111 -6.74 -17.19 -6.17
N ARG A 112 -7.32 -18.38 -5.93
CA ARG A 112 -7.22 -19.09 -4.64
C ARG A 112 -5.92 -19.88 -4.46
N LEU A 113 -5.24 -20.21 -5.56
CA LEU A 113 -4.09 -21.10 -5.63
C LEU A 113 -2.75 -20.35 -5.82
N THR A 114 -2.69 -19.07 -5.46
CA THR A 114 -1.51 -18.23 -5.71
C THR A 114 -0.49 -18.18 -4.59
N ARG A 115 -0.79 -18.71 -3.40
CA ARG A 115 0.05 -18.50 -2.20
C ARG A 115 1.51 -18.95 -2.36
N GLN A 116 1.75 -20.01 -3.12
CA GLN A 116 3.09 -20.53 -3.41
C GLN A 116 3.62 -20.14 -4.79
N LYS A 117 2.81 -19.42 -5.59
CA LYS A 117 3.17 -18.98 -6.95
C LYS A 117 3.77 -17.58 -6.99
N ILE A 118 3.63 -16.83 -5.89
CA ILE A 118 4.06 -15.43 -5.79
C ILE A 118 4.95 -15.31 -4.57
N ASP A 119 6.21 -14.98 -4.80
CA ASP A 119 7.15 -14.61 -3.76
C ASP A 119 7.32 -13.09 -3.75
N PRO A 120 6.79 -12.36 -2.74
CA PRO A 120 6.89 -10.91 -2.67
C PRO A 120 8.34 -10.42 -2.49
N LEU A 121 9.28 -11.27 -2.06
CA LEU A 121 10.69 -10.92 -1.93
C LEU A 121 11.40 -10.80 -3.28
N THR A 122 10.94 -11.52 -4.30
CA THR A 122 11.59 -11.58 -5.62
C THR A 122 10.73 -11.03 -6.77
N ALA A 123 9.41 -10.98 -6.61
CA ALA A 123 8.51 -10.44 -7.63
C ALA A 123 8.69 -8.92 -7.85
N ASP A 124 8.58 -8.51 -9.12
CA ASP A 124 8.55 -7.09 -9.47
C ASP A 124 7.22 -6.43 -9.07
N ASN A 125 6.11 -7.17 -9.10
CA ASN A 125 4.80 -6.69 -8.68
C ASN A 125 4.42 -7.34 -7.35
N VAL A 126 4.29 -6.52 -6.30
CA VAL A 126 3.84 -6.94 -4.96
C VAL A 126 2.39 -6.48 -4.80
N TYR A 127 1.47 -7.43 -4.63
CA TYR A 127 0.05 -7.14 -4.44
C TYR A 127 -0.30 -7.14 -2.97
N MET A 128 -1.13 -6.21 -2.55
CA MET A 128 -1.50 -6.03 -1.15
C MET A 128 -2.96 -5.60 -1.00
N ARG A 129 -3.54 -5.82 0.18
CA ARG A 129 -4.78 -5.16 0.61
C ARG A 129 -4.46 -4.27 1.79
N TRP A 130 -4.73 -2.97 1.70
CA TRP A 130 -4.53 -2.03 2.83
C TRP A 130 -5.86 -1.73 3.50
N LYS A 131 -5.97 -2.04 4.79
CA LYS A 131 -7.14 -1.76 5.61
C LYS A 131 -6.79 -0.66 6.61
N GLU A 132 -7.47 0.47 6.49
CA GLU A 132 -7.41 1.54 7.51
C GLU A 132 -8.21 1.12 8.75
N HIS A 133 -7.71 1.47 9.94
CA HIS A 133 -8.31 1.08 11.22
C HIS A 133 -8.90 2.27 11.98
N PHE A 134 -8.10 3.32 12.19
CA PHE A 134 -8.49 4.48 13.00
C PHE A 134 -7.75 5.74 12.57
N LEU A 135 -8.32 6.88 12.93
CA LEU A 135 -7.72 8.19 12.72
C LEU A 135 -6.62 8.47 13.75
N VAL A 136 -5.65 9.27 13.34
CA VAL A 136 -4.54 9.76 14.16
C VAL A 136 -4.57 11.29 14.12
N PRO A 137 -4.42 11.98 15.27
CA PRO A 137 -4.17 11.42 16.61
C PRO A 137 -5.43 10.92 17.34
N ASP A 138 -6.62 11.29 16.88
CA ASP A 138 -7.87 10.98 17.58
C ASP A 138 -8.52 9.68 17.08
N HIS A 139 -8.17 8.57 17.74
CA HIS A 139 -8.70 7.25 17.41
C HIS A 139 -10.15 7.02 17.86
N GLN A 140 -10.78 7.97 18.57
CA GLN A 140 -12.18 7.85 19.03
C GLN A 140 -13.18 8.29 17.95
N ILE A 141 -12.72 9.03 16.94
CA ILE A 141 -13.53 9.44 15.81
C ILE A 141 -13.71 8.23 14.88
N VAL A 142 -14.94 7.70 14.84
CA VAL A 142 -15.30 6.53 14.03
C VAL A 142 -16.07 6.90 12.75
N SER A 143 -16.48 8.15 12.60
CA SER A 143 -17.21 8.64 11.43
C SER A 143 -16.93 10.12 11.18
N ILE A 144 -16.74 10.49 9.91
CA ILE A 144 -16.59 11.88 9.47
C ILE A 144 -17.62 12.14 8.36
N ALA A 145 -18.32 13.27 8.43
CA ALA A 145 -19.23 13.63 7.36
C ALA A 145 -18.47 13.80 6.04
N GLY A 146 -18.87 13.07 5.00
CA GLY A 146 -18.24 13.13 3.68
C GLY A 146 -16.95 12.31 3.53
N ALA A 147 -16.51 11.58 4.55
CA ALA A 147 -15.35 10.68 4.47
C ALA A 147 -15.62 9.34 5.16
N SER A 148 -15.10 8.25 4.60
CA SER A 148 -15.16 6.93 5.21
C SER A 148 -13.89 6.15 4.91
N PHE A 149 -13.34 5.53 5.94
CA PHE A 149 -12.21 4.58 5.91
C PHE A 149 -12.67 3.15 6.25
N ALA A 150 -13.99 2.89 6.16
CA ALA A 150 -14.57 1.59 6.47
C ALA A 150 -14.14 0.49 5.47
N GLY A 151 -13.87 0.88 4.22
CA GLY A 151 -13.40 0.00 3.16
C GLY A 151 -11.93 -0.37 3.27
N PHE A 152 -11.36 -0.82 2.15
CA PHE A 152 -9.95 -1.14 2.01
C PHE A 152 -9.46 -0.86 0.59
N TYR A 153 -8.15 -0.83 0.40
CA TYR A 153 -7.54 -0.64 -0.91
C TYR A 153 -7.00 -1.95 -1.46
N TYR A 154 -7.30 -2.24 -2.72
CA TYR A 154 -6.51 -3.14 -3.54
C TYR A 154 -5.26 -2.40 -3.99
N ILE A 155 -4.08 -2.95 -3.75
CA ILE A 155 -2.80 -2.27 -3.98
C ILE A 155 -1.87 -3.15 -4.82
N MET A 156 -1.15 -2.52 -5.73
CA MET A 156 0.00 -3.09 -6.43
C MET A 156 1.17 -2.12 -6.32
N TYR A 157 2.26 -2.59 -5.75
CA TYR A 157 3.56 -1.93 -5.75
C TYR A 157 4.44 -2.54 -6.85
N GLU A 158 5.04 -1.67 -7.67
CA GLU A 158 5.96 -2.05 -8.75
C GLU A 158 7.40 -1.71 -8.33
N ARG A 159 8.23 -2.74 -8.14
CA ARG A 159 9.59 -2.63 -7.61
C ARG A 159 10.52 -1.88 -8.55
N SER A 160 10.42 -2.15 -9.85
CA SER A 160 11.26 -1.53 -10.88
C SER A 160 11.10 -0.01 -10.94
N THR A 161 9.89 0.51 -10.68
CA THR A 161 9.60 1.96 -10.73
C THR A 161 9.36 2.60 -9.36
N THR A 162 9.28 1.80 -8.29
CA THR A 162 8.98 2.24 -6.92
C THR A 162 7.66 3.00 -6.81
N ASN A 163 6.67 2.56 -7.59
CA ASN A 163 5.34 3.17 -7.64
C ASN A 163 4.29 2.28 -6.99
N ILE A 164 3.28 2.93 -6.42
CA ILE A 164 2.10 2.28 -5.86
C ILE A 164 0.90 2.70 -6.68
N VAL A 165 0.12 1.72 -7.13
CA VAL A 165 -1.19 1.93 -7.74
C VAL A 165 -2.22 1.17 -6.91
N GLY A 166 -3.35 1.80 -6.63
CA GLY A 166 -4.42 1.16 -5.89
C GLY A 166 -5.81 1.60 -6.31
N PHE A 167 -6.79 0.84 -5.80
CA PHE A 167 -8.20 1.13 -5.97
C PHE A 167 -8.93 0.89 -4.65
N TYR A 168 -9.60 1.93 -4.15
CA TYR A 168 -10.44 1.82 -2.96
C TYR A 168 -11.71 1.01 -3.26
N TYR A 169 -12.11 0.19 -2.30
CA TYR A 169 -13.36 -0.55 -2.31
C TYR A 169 -14.09 -0.42 -0.97
N HIS A 170 -15.37 -0.07 -1.09
CA HIS A 170 -16.39 -0.18 -0.05
C HIS A 170 -17.72 -0.39 -0.76
N GLU A 171 -18.63 -1.21 -0.22
CA GLU A 171 -19.86 -1.60 -0.91
C GLU A 171 -20.77 -0.42 -1.31
N SER A 172 -20.78 0.64 -0.52
CA SER A 172 -21.63 1.82 -0.72
C SER A 172 -20.91 3.03 -1.34
N SER A 173 -19.63 2.90 -1.69
CA SER A 173 -18.83 4.00 -2.25
C SER A 173 -18.76 3.95 -3.78
N GLU A 174 -18.39 5.08 -4.40
CA GLU A 174 -18.03 5.11 -5.82
C GLU A 174 -16.92 4.07 -6.08
N ARG A 175 -17.13 3.22 -7.09
CA ARG A 175 -16.17 2.15 -7.42
C ARG A 175 -14.93 2.73 -8.08
N PHE A 176 -13.80 2.09 -7.82
CA PHE A 176 -12.53 2.33 -8.50
C PHE A 176 -11.94 3.73 -8.28
N GLN A 177 -12.12 4.32 -7.09
CA GLN A 177 -11.36 5.50 -6.70
C GLN A 177 -9.88 5.14 -6.71
N SER A 178 -9.10 5.78 -7.57
CA SER A 178 -7.74 5.35 -7.86
C SER A 178 -6.75 6.05 -6.94
N LEU A 179 -5.83 5.30 -6.36
CA LEU A 179 -4.67 5.78 -5.63
C LEU A 179 -3.43 5.62 -6.51
N ARG A 180 -2.61 6.66 -6.63
CA ARG A 180 -1.32 6.61 -7.34
C ARG A 180 -0.27 7.35 -6.53
N LEU A 181 0.77 6.66 -6.13
CA LEU A 181 1.85 7.21 -5.32
C LEU A 181 3.21 6.85 -5.93
N SER A 182 4.18 7.74 -5.76
CA SER A 182 5.59 7.53 -6.12
C SER A 182 6.46 7.64 -4.89
N HIS A 183 7.49 6.79 -4.78
CA HIS A 183 8.43 6.85 -3.67
C HIS A 183 9.16 8.20 -3.64
N VAL A 184 9.30 8.76 -2.45
CA VAL A 184 10.06 9.99 -2.20
C VAL A 184 11.44 9.59 -1.66
N PRO A 185 12.52 9.77 -2.44
CA PRO A 185 13.86 9.45 -1.96
C PRO A 185 14.21 10.27 -0.73
N GLN A 186 14.50 9.60 0.39
CA GLN A 186 15.02 10.29 1.57
C GLN A 186 16.41 10.86 1.26
N LYS A 187 16.62 12.14 1.60
CA LYS A 187 17.92 12.82 1.45
C LYS A 187 18.88 12.55 2.62
N SER A 188 18.43 11.87 3.67
CA SER A 188 19.22 11.48 4.84
C SER A 188 18.50 10.42 5.67
N PHE A 189 19.25 9.44 6.20
CA PHE A 189 18.74 8.47 7.17
C PHE A 189 18.86 9.05 8.58
N PRO A 190 17.79 9.13 9.38
CA PRO A 190 17.93 9.35 10.80
C PRO A 190 18.43 8.05 11.46
N SER A 191 19.64 8.09 12.02
CA SER A 191 20.16 7.02 12.86
C SER A 191 19.36 6.97 14.16
N PHE A 192 18.58 5.91 14.37
CA PHE A 192 18.04 5.58 15.68
C PHE A 192 18.69 4.29 16.17
N GLU A 193 19.35 4.39 17.33
CA GLU A 193 19.87 3.25 18.09
C GLU A 193 18.99 3.15 19.34
N PHE A 194 18.32 2.01 19.53
CA PHE A 194 17.64 1.72 20.80
C PHE A 194 18.71 1.39 21.84
N ARG A 195 18.71 2.11 22.97
CA ARG A 195 19.50 1.79 24.17
C ARG A 195 18.61 1.08 25.20
#